data_AF-A0A5C9CQ64-F1
#
_entry.id   AF-A0A5C9CQ64-F1
#
_cell.length_a   1.000
_cell.length_b   1.000
_cell.length_c   1.000
_cell.angle_alpha   90.00
_cell.angle_beta   90.00
_cell.angle_gamma   90.00
#
_symmetry.space_group_name_H-M   'P 1'
#
loop_
_entity.id
_entity.type
_entity.pdbx_description
1 polymer ?
#
loop_
_entity_poly.entity_id
_entity_poly.type
_entity_poly.pdbx_seq_one_letter_code
_entity_poly.pdbx_strand_id
1 'polypeptide(L)'
;MVSRLPKIDADGEVGDLSEVDSAVFKPVSALPPSLQTKLRGRPKAIATKEPVKIRLDADVLMALRATGDGWQTRINDTLRASLQLAGKLG
;
A
#
# COMPACT_ATOMS: atom_id res chain seq x y z
N MET A 1 -39.16 -1.58 7.90
CA MET A 1 -38.79 -2.90 7.34
C MET A 1 -37.60 -2.69 6.41
N VAL A 2 -36.49 -3.39 6.66
CA VAL A 2 -35.26 -3.28 5.85
C VAL A 2 -35.51 -3.98 4.51
N SER A 3 -35.22 -3.31 3.39
CA SER A 3 -35.45 -3.85 2.04
C SER A 3 -34.24 -4.66 1.57
N ARG A 4 -34.51 -5.75 0.84
CA ARG A 4 -33.49 -6.70 0.34
C ARG A 4 -32.83 -6.29 -0.98
N LEU A 5 -33.15 -5.12 -1.51
CA LEU A 5 -32.63 -4.60 -2.78
C LEU A 5 -31.90 -3.28 -2.54
N PRO A 6 -30.77 -3.01 -3.22
CA PRO A 6 -30.16 -1.68 -3.20
C PRO A 6 -31.20 -0.67 -3.67
N LYS A 7 -31.46 0.37 -2.88
CA LYS A 7 -32.41 1.42 -3.21
C LYS A 7 -31.81 2.30 -4.30
N ILE A 8 -32.02 1.91 -5.56
CA ILE A 8 -31.79 2.76 -6.72
C ILE A 8 -33.18 3.25 -7.16
N ASP A 9 -33.41 4.56 -7.13
CA ASP A 9 -34.69 5.11 -7.58
C ASP A 9 -34.79 5.14 -9.12
N ALA A 10 -35.92 5.61 -9.63
CA ALA A 10 -36.18 5.65 -11.08
C ALA A 10 -35.23 6.60 -11.83
N ASP A 11 -34.60 7.54 -11.13
CA ASP A 11 -33.64 8.51 -11.65
C ASP A 11 -32.19 7.98 -11.56
N GLY A 12 -31.99 6.82 -10.93
CA GLY A 12 -30.69 6.15 -10.80
C GLY A 12 -29.90 6.56 -9.55
N GLU A 13 -30.51 7.31 -8.62
CA GLU A 13 -29.86 7.75 -7.40
C GLU A 13 -29.78 6.62 -6.37
N VAL A 14 -28.61 6.49 -5.74
CA VAL A 14 -28.33 5.44 -4.75
C VAL A 14 -28.64 5.98 -3.35
N GLY A 15 -29.60 5.35 -2.67
CA GLY A 15 -29.96 5.69 -1.29
C GLY A 15 -28.90 5.32 -0.25
N ASP A 16 -29.13 5.72 1.01
CA ASP A 16 -28.22 5.42 2.12
C ASP A 16 -28.09 3.91 2.35
N LEU A 17 -26.85 3.43 2.36
CA LEU A 17 -26.49 2.02 2.59
C LEU A 17 -26.83 1.55 4.00
N SER A 18 -27.02 2.46 4.96
CA SER A 18 -27.47 2.13 6.33
C SER A 18 -28.88 1.51 6.36
N GLU A 19 -29.67 1.72 5.30
CA GLU A 19 -31.02 1.20 5.14
C GLU A 19 -31.08 -0.15 4.38
N VAL A 20 -29.93 -0.63 3.91
CA VAL A 20 -29.78 -1.89 3.17
C VAL A 20 -29.39 -2.99 4.14
N ASP A 21 -30.04 -4.15 4.00
CA ASP A 21 -29.68 -5.31 4.81
C ASP A 21 -28.25 -5.77 4.46
N SER A 22 -27.37 -5.77 5.47
CA SER A 22 -25.99 -6.21 5.31
C SER A 22 -25.87 -7.65 4.80
N ALA A 23 -26.90 -8.48 4.98
CA ALA A 23 -26.98 -9.84 4.46
C ALA A 23 -27.00 -9.92 2.92
N VAL A 24 -27.29 -8.82 2.22
CA VAL A 24 -27.23 -8.74 0.75
C VAL A 24 -25.77 -8.76 0.26
N PHE A 25 -24.82 -8.28 1.07
CA PHE A 25 -23.40 -8.30 0.72
C PHE A 25 -22.81 -9.69 0.94
N LYS A 26 -22.04 -10.17 -0.05
CA LYS A 26 -21.36 -11.45 0.02
C LYS A 26 -19.90 -11.27 0.44
N PRO A 27 -19.34 -12.16 1.28
CA PRO A 27 -17.94 -12.11 1.63
C PRO A 27 -17.07 -12.41 0.40
N VAL A 28 -15.82 -11.92 0.42
CA VAL A 28 -14.83 -12.18 -0.64
C VAL A 28 -14.59 -13.69 -0.86
N SER A 29 -14.80 -14.51 0.17
CA SER A 29 -14.70 -15.98 0.08
C SER A 29 -15.73 -16.62 -0.86
N ALA A 30 -16.83 -15.93 -1.17
CA ALA A 30 -17.84 -16.39 -2.13
C ALA A 30 -17.41 -16.20 -3.60
N LEU A 31 -16.31 -15.50 -3.86
CA LEU A 31 -15.76 -15.32 -5.21
C LEU A 31 -14.93 -16.53 -5.65
N PRO A 32 -14.74 -16.77 -6.95
CA PRO A 32 -13.77 -17.76 -7.44
C PRO A 32 -12.34 -17.48 -6.95
N PRO A 33 -11.51 -18.51 -6.66
CA PRO A 33 -10.15 -18.35 -6.13
C PRO A 33 -9.24 -17.44 -6.99
N SER A 34 -9.43 -17.45 -8.30
CA SER A 34 -8.70 -16.60 -9.25
C SER A 34 -8.95 -15.10 -9.02
N LEU A 35 -10.15 -14.72 -8.59
CA LEU A 35 -10.50 -13.34 -8.27
C LEU A 35 -10.11 -12.98 -6.83
N GLN A 36 -10.24 -13.92 -5.89
CA GLN A 36 -9.78 -13.72 -4.51
C GLN A 36 -8.29 -13.36 -4.46
N THR A 37 -7.47 -14.01 -5.29
CA THR A 37 -6.02 -13.76 -5.34
C THR A 37 -5.67 -12.37 -5.88
N LYS A 38 -6.45 -11.84 -6.81
CA LYS A 38 -6.25 -10.49 -7.37
C LYS A 38 -6.66 -9.37 -6.42
N LEU A 39 -7.61 -9.64 -5.52
CA LEU A 39 -8.11 -8.69 -4.53
C LEU A 39 -7.26 -8.64 -3.26
N ARG A 40 -6.43 -9.66 -3.03
CA ARG A 40 -5.37 -9.60 -2.02
C ARG A 40 -4.29 -8.66 -2.58
N GLY A 41 -4.36 -7.38 -2.19
CA GLY A 41 -3.34 -6.38 -2.51
C GLY A 41 -1.92 -6.86 -2.14
N ARG A 42 -0.89 -6.06 -2.46
CA ARG A 42 0.52 -6.45 -2.21
C ARG A 42 0.67 -7.04 -0.80
N PRO A 43 1.20 -8.26 -0.66
CA PRO A 43 1.40 -8.89 0.64
C PRO A 43 2.12 -7.92 1.56
N LYS A 44 1.65 -7.82 2.81
CA LYS A 44 2.32 -7.00 3.82
C LYS A 44 3.77 -7.47 3.91
N ALA A 45 4.71 -6.54 3.68
CA ALA A 45 6.12 -6.85 3.78
C ALA A 45 6.42 -7.34 5.21
N ILE A 46 7.20 -8.42 5.34
CA ILE A 46 7.58 -9.00 6.63
C ILE A 46 8.40 -7.98 7.44
N ALA A 47 9.24 -7.19 6.76
CA ALA A 47 9.93 -6.04 7.31
C ALA A 47 9.67 -4.82 6.41
N THR A 48 9.15 -3.74 6.99
CA THR A 48 8.91 -2.48 6.28
C THR A 48 10.08 -1.54 6.54
N LYS A 49 10.46 -0.74 5.53
CA LYS A 49 11.43 0.35 5.73
C LYS A 49 10.82 1.39 6.65
N GLU A 50 11.54 1.83 7.67
CA GLU A 50 11.09 2.89 8.57
C GLU A 50 11.39 4.27 7.96
N PRO A 51 10.39 5.14 7.79
CA PRO A 51 10.61 6.49 7.28
C PRO A 51 11.27 7.35 8.37
N VAL A 52 12.49 7.81 8.11
CA VAL A 52 13.23 8.71 9.00
C VAL A 52 13.55 10.04 8.32
N LYS A 53 13.57 11.13 9.09
CA LYS A 53 14.01 12.44 8.61
C LYS A 53 15.50 12.61 8.93
N ILE A 54 16.34 12.62 7.89
CA ILE A 54 17.78 12.88 8.00
C ILE A 54 18.14 14.13 7.22
N ARG A 55 19.19 14.84 7.65
CA ARG A 55 19.80 15.93 6.90
C ARG A 55 21.06 15.40 6.20
N LEU A 56 21.19 15.72 4.92
CA LEU A 56 22.36 15.42 4.10
C LEU A 56 22.92 16.74 3.57
N ASP A 57 24.23 16.78 3.36
CA ASP A 57 24.87 17.93 2.71
C ASP A 57 24.33 18.12 1.29
N ALA A 58 24.31 19.37 0.84
CA ALA A 58 23.63 19.77 -0.39
C ALA A 58 24.28 19.14 -1.64
N ASP A 59 25.61 19.04 -1.65
CA ASP A 59 26.40 18.41 -2.71
C ASP A 59 26.16 16.89 -2.77
N VAL A 60 26.10 16.22 -1.62
CA VAL A 60 25.76 14.80 -1.51
C VAL A 60 24.35 14.55 -2.05
N LEU A 61 23.37 15.35 -1.63
CA LEU A 61 21.99 15.22 -2.10
C LEU A 61 21.89 15.44 -3.61
N MET A 62 22.62 16.42 -4.15
CA MET A 62 22.68 16.71 -5.57
C MET A 62 23.27 15.52 -6.35
N ALA A 63 24.41 14.98 -5.90
CA ALA A 63 25.05 13.82 -6.51
C ALA A 63 24.13 12.59 -6.51
N LEU A 64 23.42 12.35 -5.41
CA LEU A 64 22.44 11.26 -5.33
C LEU A 64 21.28 11.46 -6.31
N ARG A 65 20.68 12.65 -6.35
CA ARG A 65 19.57 12.95 -7.27
C ARG A 65 19.99 12.86 -8.74
N ALA A 66 21.23 13.21 -9.06
CA ALA A 66 21.78 13.09 -10.41
C ALA A 66 21.83 11.63 -10.91
N THR A 67 21.77 10.63 -10.01
CA THR A 67 21.64 9.21 -10.40
C THR A 67 20.26 8.85 -10.94
N GLY A 68 19.30 9.78 -10.92
CA GLY A 68 17.95 9.60 -11.45
C GLY A 68 17.03 8.80 -10.53
N ASP A 69 15.96 8.24 -11.11
CA ASP A 69 14.97 7.48 -10.38
C ASP A 69 15.59 6.35 -9.56
N GLY A 70 15.04 6.13 -8.36
CA GLY A 70 15.55 5.13 -7.43
C GLY A 70 16.76 5.56 -6.60
N TRP A 71 17.19 6.84 -6.65
CA TRP A 71 18.31 7.33 -5.84
C TRP A 71 18.14 7.09 -4.33
N GLN A 72 16.91 7.12 -3.82
CA GLN A 72 16.59 6.80 -2.42
C GLN A 72 16.87 5.33 -2.07
N THR A 73 16.62 4.42 -3.02
CA THR A 73 16.98 3.01 -2.85
C THR A 73 18.49 2.84 -2.88
N ARG A 74 19.18 3.51 -3.81
CA ARG A 74 20.65 3.47 -3.90
C ARG A 74 21.33 3.95 -2.62
N ILE A 75 20.92 5.10 -2.06
CA ILE A 75 21.51 5.59 -0.80
C ILE A 75 21.25 4.62 0.37
N ASN A 76 20.07 4.00 0.44
CA ASN A 76 19.79 2.99 1.45
C ASN A 76 20.76 1.79 1.32
N ASP A 77 21.03 1.33 0.11
CA ASP A 77 21.92 0.18 -0.13
C ASP A 77 23.38 0.54 0.16
N THR A 78 23.82 1.75 -0.20
CA THR A 78 25.14 2.27 0.19
C THR A 78 25.30 2.31 1.70
N LEU A 79 24.32 2.88 2.43
CA LEU A 79 24.36 2.93 3.90
C LEU A 79 24.41 1.54 4.51
N ARG A 80 23.64 0.58 3.99
CA ARG A 80 23.68 -0.81 4.43
C ARG A 80 25.08 -1.43 4.22
N ALA A 81 25.65 -1.27 3.03
CA ALA A 81 26.98 -1.79 2.72
C ALA A 81 28.06 -1.17 3.62
N SER A 82 27.99 0.15 3.89
CA SER A 82 28.90 0.82 4.81
C SER A 82 28.78 0.29 6.25
N LEU A 83 27.55 0.04 6.73
CA LEU A 83 27.34 -0.53 8.06
C LEU A 83 27.80 -1.99 8.17
N GLN A 84 27.64 -2.79 7.11
CA GLN A 84 28.18 -4.15 7.03
C GLN A 84 29.70 -4.14 7.07
N LEU A 85 30.35 -3.27 6.30
CA LEU A 85 31.81 -3.11 6.30
C LEU A 85 32.33 -2.68 7.68
N ALA A 86 31.58 -1.83 8.38
CA ALA A 86 31.90 -1.41 9.74
C ALA A 86 31.57 -2.47 10.81
N GLY A 87 31.07 -3.65 10.43
CA GLY A 87 30.65 -4.72 11.35
C GLY A 87 29.45 -4.35 12.24
N LYS A 88 28.68 -3.33 11.86
CA LYS A 88 27.50 -2.83 12.59
C LYS A 88 26.21 -3.48 12.14
N LEU A 89 26.22 -4.15 11.00
CA LEU A 89 25.11 -4.90 10.46
C LEU A 89 25.62 -6.29 10.07
N GLY A 90 25.04 -7.33 10.65
CA GLY A 90 25.31 -8.74 10.38
C GLY A 90 24.11 -9.39 9.73
#